data_AF-A0A379WMX7-F1
#
_entry.id   AF-A0A379WMX7-F1
#
_cell.length_a   1.000
_cell.length_b   1.000
_cell.length_c   1.000
_cell.angle_alpha   90.00
_cell.angle_beta   90.00
_cell.angle_gamma   90.00
#
_symmetry.space_group_name_H-M   'P 1'
#
loop_
_entity.id
_entity.type
_entity.pdbx_description
1 polymer ?
#
loop_
_entity_poly.entity_id
_entity_poly.type
_entity_poly.pdbx_seq_one_letter_code
_entity_poly.pdbx_strand_id
1 'polypeptide(L)'
;MNKVVLLCRPGFEKECAAEITDKAGKREIFGFARVKENAGYVIYECYQPEDGEKLISELPFSSLIFARQWFVVGELLQHLPPEDRITPIVGMLQGVVEKGGELRVEVADTNESKELMKFCRKFTVPLRAALRDAGVLTNYERRSVPVVHVFFIAPGCCYTGYSFAHNNSPFYMGIPRLKFPSDAPSRSTLKLEEALHVFIPEDEWDERLANGMYAVDLGACPGGWTYQLVKRNMWVYSVDNGPMAQSLMDTGQVTLVA
;
A
#
# COMPACT_ATOMS: atom_id res chain seq x y z
N MET A 1 19.94 -6.47 6.88
CA MET A 1 18.74 -7.34 6.80
C MET A 1 18.58 -7.82 5.37
N ASN A 2 18.26 -9.09 5.12
CA ASN A 2 18.20 -9.66 3.77
C ASN A 2 16.79 -10.01 3.27
N LYS A 3 15.76 -9.88 4.10
CA LYS A 3 14.37 -10.21 3.73
C LYS A 3 13.59 -8.95 3.40
N VAL A 4 12.87 -8.95 2.29
CA VAL A 4 11.92 -7.91 1.91
C VAL A 4 10.54 -8.52 1.77
N VAL A 5 9.59 -8.03 2.55
CA VAL A 5 8.17 -8.40 2.42
C VAL A 5 7.56 -7.54 1.33
N LEU A 6 6.76 -8.16 0.46
CA LEU A 6 5.94 -7.48 -0.54
C LEU A 6 4.48 -7.88 -0.33
N LEU A 7 3.62 -6.93 0.00
CA LEU A 7 2.18 -7.16 0.11
C LEU A 7 1.57 -7.18 -1.29
N CYS A 8 0.73 -8.16 -1.59
CA CYS A 8 0.11 -8.30 -2.90
C CYS A 8 -1.36 -8.73 -2.79
N ARG A 9 -2.05 -8.79 -3.93
CA ARG A 9 -3.39 -9.37 -3.97
C ARG A 9 -3.28 -10.88 -3.73
N PRO A 10 -4.08 -11.48 -2.81
CA PRO A 10 -4.09 -12.93 -2.66
C PRO A 10 -4.38 -13.64 -3.98
N GLY A 11 -3.57 -14.65 -4.30
CA GLY A 11 -3.60 -15.39 -5.56
C GLY A 11 -2.68 -14.83 -6.65
N PHE A 12 -1.99 -13.70 -6.42
CA PHE A 12 -0.99 -13.11 -7.32
C PHE A 12 0.44 -13.23 -6.77
N GLU A 13 0.67 -14.15 -5.83
CA GLU A 13 1.99 -14.29 -5.20
C GLU A 13 3.06 -14.75 -6.21
N LYS A 14 2.69 -15.52 -7.24
CA LYS A 14 3.61 -16.00 -8.28
C LYS A 14 4.09 -14.85 -9.16
N GLU A 15 3.17 -13.96 -9.56
CA GLU A 15 3.46 -12.76 -10.34
C GLU A 15 4.30 -11.77 -9.53
N CYS A 16 3.95 -11.53 -8.27
CA CYS A 16 4.72 -10.69 -7.35
C CYS A 16 6.14 -11.23 -7.14
N ALA A 17 6.28 -12.55 -6.92
CA ALA A 17 7.58 -13.22 -6.76
C ALA A 17 8.43 -13.18 -8.03
N ALA A 18 7.83 -13.44 -9.19
CA ALA A 18 8.52 -13.39 -10.48
C ALA A 18 9.00 -11.98 -10.79
N GLU A 19 8.14 -10.98 -10.59
CA GLU A 19 8.46 -9.57 -10.81
C GLU A 19 9.64 -9.11 -9.94
N ILE A 20 9.61 -9.36 -8.63
CA ILE A 20 10.69 -8.90 -7.75
C ILE A 20 12.00 -9.64 -8.04
N THR A 21 11.94 -10.94 -8.35
CA THR A 21 13.14 -11.72 -8.70
C THR A 21 13.80 -11.20 -9.97
N ASP A 22 13.01 -10.90 -11.01
CA ASP A 22 13.51 -10.30 -12.26
C ASP A 22 14.12 -8.91 -12.03
N LYS A 23 13.38 -8.02 -11.36
CA LYS A 23 13.80 -6.62 -11.19
C LYS A 23 14.96 -6.44 -10.23
N ALA A 24 15.03 -7.24 -9.16
CA ALA A 24 16.18 -7.27 -8.26
C ALA A 24 17.42 -7.87 -8.95
N GLY A 25 17.26 -8.97 -9.70
CA GLY A 25 18.33 -9.62 -10.44
C GLY A 25 19.00 -8.72 -11.49
N LYS A 26 18.22 -7.86 -12.17
CA LYS A 26 18.74 -6.82 -13.10
C LYS A 26 19.65 -5.78 -12.43
N ARG A 27 19.64 -5.70 -11.09
CA ARG A 27 20.48 -4.80 -10.28
C ARG A 27 21.55 -5.55 -9.50
N GLU A 28 21.79 -6.82 -9.86
CA GLU A 28 22.72 -7.71 -9.17
C GLU A 28 22.38 -7.94 -7.69
N ILE A 29 21.13 -7.70 -7.31
CA ILE A 29 20.60 -8.03 -5.99
C ILE A 29 19.93 -9.39 -6.12
N PHE A 30 20.73 -10.44 -5.92
CA PHE A 30 20.29 -11.82 -6.12
C PHE A 30 19.68 -12.43 -4.85
N GLY A 31 18.76 -13.35 -5.05
CA GLY A 31 17.99 -13.97 -3.98
C GLY A 31 16.87 -14.85 -4.53
N PHE A 32 15.98 -15.28 -3.65
CA PHE A 32 14.82 -16.09 -4.03
C PHE A 32 13.57 -15.64 -3.29
N ALA A 33 12.41 -15.77 -3.94
CA ALA A 33 11.12 -15.47 -3.35
C ALA A 33 10.47 -16.73 -2.78
N ARG A 34 10.06 -16.67 -1.51
CA ARG A 34 9.20 -17.71 -0.91
C ARG A 34 7.74 -17.40 -1.24
N VAL A 35 7.09 -18.33 -1.93
CA VAL A 35 5.69 -18.21 -2.35
C VAL A 35 4.84 -19.17 -1.53
N LYS A 36 3.78 -18.63 -0.92
CA LYS A 36 2.68 -19.41 -0.34
C LYS A 36 1.40 -18.97 -1.03
N GLU A 37 0.73 -19.89 -1.71
CA GLU A 37 -0.48 -19.56 -2.46
C GLU A 37 -1.56 -18.95 -1.56
N ASN A 38 -2.19 -17.87 -2.05
CA ASN A 38 -3.25 -17.13 -1.36
C ASN A 38 -2.82 -16.51 0.00
N ALA A 39 -1.52 -16.37 0.26
CA ALA A 39 -1.03 -15.74 1.48
C ALA A 39 -1.20 -14.21 1.47
N GLY A 40 -1.33 -13.57 0.31
CA GLY A 40 -1.43 -12.11 0.19
C GLY A 40 -0.12 -11.36 0.41
N TYR A 41 1.01 -12.07 0.45
CA TYR A 41 2.36 -11.49 0.50
C TYR A 41 3.41 -12.46 -0.05
N VAL A 42 4.57 -11.90 -0.40
CA VAL A 42 5.78 -12.62 -0.79
C VAL A 42 6.92 -12.16 0.11
N ILE A 43 7.88 -13.05 0.41
CA ILE A 43 9.15 -12.68 1.03
C ILE A 43 10.26 -12.95 0.02
N TYR A 44 10.93 -11.89 -0.43
CA TYR A 44 12.16 -11.99 -1.19
C TYR A 44 13.35 -12.04 -0.22
N GLU A 45 14.11 -13.13 -0.26
CA GLU A 45 15.27 -13.37 0.59
C GLU A 45 16.54 -13.21 -0.25
N CYS A 46 17.24 -12.10 -0.03
CA CYS A 46 18.49 -11.78 -0.69
C CYS A 46 19.60 -12.72 -0.18
N TYR A 47 20.52 -13.10 -1.05
CA TYR A 47 21.66 -13.93 -0.67
C TYR A 47 22.64 -13.17 0.23
N GLN A 48 22.84 -11.88 0.01
CA GLN A 48 23.72 -11.07 0.84
C GLN A 48 22.96 -10.50 2.07
N PRO A 49 23.57 -10.46 3.26
CA PRO A 49 22.93 -10.00 4.50
C PRO A 49 22.40 -8.55 4.49
N GLU A 50 22.97 -7.68 3.66
CA GLU A 50 22.67 -6.24 3.61
C GLU A 50 21.82 -5.83 2.40
N ASP A 51 21.62 -6.75 1.44
CA ASP A 51 20.98 -6.45 0.17
C ASP A 51 19.48 -6.13 0.28
N GLY A 52 18.82 -6.49 1.39
CA GLY A 52 17.41 -6.17 1.60
C GLY A 52 17.17 -4.66 1.71
N GLU A 53 18.08 -3.94 2.39
CA GLU A 53 18.02 -2.48 2.48
C GLU A 53 18.40 -1.82 1.15
N LYS A 54 19.47 -2.32 0.51
CA LYS A 54 19.88 -1.89 -0.82
C LYS A 54 18.73 -1.99 -1.83
N LEU A 55 17.98 -3.09 -1.80
CA LEU A 55 16.83 -3.32 -2.69
C LEU A 55 15.76 -2.26 -2.53
N ILE A 56 15.31 -1.99 -1.29
CA ILE A 56 14.24 -1.01 -1.03
C ILE A 56 14.71 0.45 -1.19
N SER A 57 16.03 0.68 -1.27
CA SER A 57 16.63 1.99 -1.53
C SER A 57 16.77 2.25 -3.03
N GLU A 58 17.34 1.29 -3.78
CA GLU A 58 17.77 1.52 -5.17
C GLU A 58 16.71 1.16 -6.23
N LEU A 59 15.87 0.16 -5.97
CA LEU A 59 14.81 -0.21 -6.91
C LEU A 59 13.60 0.72 -6.67
N PRO A 60 13.12 1.46 -7.69
CA PRO A 60 11.95 2.30 -7.53
C PRO A 60 10.71 1.46 -7.24
N PHE A 61 10.07 1.70 -6.11
CA PHE A 61 8.84 1.01 -5.71
C PHE A 61 7.74 1.19 -6.76
N SER A 62 7.64 2.39 -7.33
CA SER A 62 6.69 2.72 -8.40
C SER A 62 6.88 1.90 -9.69
N SER A 63 8.01 1.21 -9.83
CA SER A 63 8.21 0.29 -10.96
C SER A 63 7.53 -1.05 -10.75
N LEU A 64 7.13 -1.44 -9.53
CA LEU A 64 6.49 -2.71 -9.21
C LEU A 64 4.99 -2.67 -9.47
N ILE A 65 4.48 -3.65 -10.22
CA ILE A 65 3.09 -3.74 -10.65
C ILE A 65 2.25 -4.55 -9.65
N PHE A 66 2.81 -5.64 -9.13
CA PHE A 66 2.07 -6.61 -8.31
C PHE A 66 2.24 -6.40 -6.80
N ALA A 67 3.16 -5.52 -6.40
CA ALA A 67 3.37 -5.13 -5.00
C ALA A 67 2.56 -3.89 -4.63
N ARG A 68 1.65 -4.01 -3.67
CA ARG A 68 0.90 -2.90 -3.07
C ARG A 68 1.75 -2.07 -2.11
N GLN A 69 2.69 -2.73 -1.45
CA GLN A 69 3.61 -2.16 -0.48
C GLN A 69 4.81 -3.10 -0.32
N TRP A 70 5.94 -2.58 0.16
CA TRP A 70 7.07 -3.37 0.62
C TRP A 70 7.77 -2.80 1.85
N PHE A 71 8.58 -3.61 2.51
CA PHE A 71 9.45 -3.20 3.60
C PHE A 71 10.51 -4.27 3.87
N VAL A 72 11.71 -3.85 4.25
CA VAL A 72 12.76 -4.75 4.71
C VAL A 72 12.43 -5.25 6.11
N VAL A 73 12.72 -6.51 6.43
CA VAL A 73 12.43 -7.13 7.73
C VAL A 73 13.58 -7.97 8.27
N GLY A 74 13.62 -8.12 9.58
CA GLY A 74 14.49 -9.06 10.28
C GLY A 74 13.92 -10.48 10.34
N GLU A 75 14.31 -11.21 11.39
CA GLU A 75 13.81 -12.55 11.66
C GLU A 75 12.34 -12.56 12.13
N LEU A 76 11.67 -13.69 11.90
CA LEU A 76 10.30 -13.89 12.34
C LEU A 76 10.26 -14.05 13.87
N LEU A 77 9.58 -13.13 14.56
CA LEU A 77 9.17 -13.35 15.94
C LEU A 77 8.01 -14.35 15.95
N GLN A 78 8.16 -15.42 16.72
CA GLN A 78 7.13 -16.46 16.91
C GLN A 78 6.74 -16.55 18.38
N HIS A 79 5.51 -16.99 18.63
CA HIS A 79 5.00 -17.25 19.98
C HIS A 79 5.08 -16.04 20.93
N LEU A 80 4.73 -14.84 20.45
CA LEU A 80 4.69 -13.64 21.29
C LEU A 80 3.81 -13.87 22.53
N PRO A 81 4.37 -13.71 23.75
CA PRO A 81 3.65 -14.01 24.98
C PRO A 81 2.47 -13.04 25.16
N PRO A 82 1.26 -13.54 25.46
CA PRO A 82 0.09 -12.68 25.62
C PRO A 82 0.22 -11.60 26.70
N GLU A 83 1.00 -11.88 27.73
CA GLU A 83 1.33 -11.02 28.86
C GLU A 83 2.37 -9.94 28.52
N ASP A 84 3.22 -10.17 27.52
CA ASP A 84 4.23 -9.19 27.09
C ASP A 84 4.54 -9.29 25.59
N ARG A 85 3.68 -8.68 24.77
CA ARG A 85 3.92 -8.59 23.32
C ARG A 85 4.86 -7.45 22.93
N ILE A 86 5.16 -6.52 23.84
CA ILE A 86 5.82 -5.25 23.52
C ILE A 86 7.33 -5.42 23.55
N THR A 87 7.87 -5.96 24.66
CA THR A 87 9.32 -6.07 24.86
C THR A 87 10.02 -6.81 23.72
N PRO A 88 9.51 -7.96 23.22
CA PRO A 88 10.18 -8.66 22.11
C PRO A 88 10.21 -7.84 20.81
N ILE A 89 9.15 -7.08 20.52
CA ILE A 89 9.06 -6.25 19.30
C ILE A 89 9.98 -5.05 19.40
N VAL A 90 10.01 -4.37 20.56
CA VAL A 90 10.92 -3.24 20.81
C VAL A 90 12.38 -3.70 20.66
N GLY A 91 12.74 -4.84 21.26
CA GLY A 91 14.09 -5.39 21.18
C GLY A 91 14.56 -5.71 19.75
N MET A 92 13.65 -6.13 18.87
CA MET A 92 13.97 -6.39 17.45
C MET A 92 14.20 -5.12 16.63
N LEU A 93 13.58 -4.00 17.01
CA LEU A 93 13.68 -2.73 16.28
C LEU A 93 14.78 -1.81 16.82
N GLN A 94 15.19 -2.01 18.08
CA GLN A 94 16.22 -1.21 18.73
C GLN A 94 17.58 -1.40 18.05
N GLY A 95 18.19 -0.30 17.60
CA GLY A 95 19.44 -0.34 16.82
C GLY A 95 19.27 -0.71 15.35
N VAL A 96 18.06 -1.10 14.91
CA VAL A 96 17.74 -1.33 13.49
C VAL A 96 17.15 -0.07 12.86
N VAL A 97 16.25 0.60 13.58
CA VAL A 97 15.68 1.89 13.16
C VAL A 97 15.81 2.87 14.32
N GLU A 98 16.35 4.04 14.02
CA GLU A 98 16.34 5.17 14.93
C GLU A 98 15.44 6.28 14.38
N LYS A 99 14.55 6.81 15.23
CA LYS A 99 13.69 7.96 14.89
C LYS A 99 12.83 7.75 13.64
N GLY A 100 12.18 6.58 13.53
CA GLY A 100 11.13 6.32 12.55
C GLY A 100 9.94 7.26 12.71
N GLY A 101 9.30 7.62 11.61
CA GLY A 101 8.35 8.74 11.54
C GLY A 101 6.89 8.34 11.66
N GLU A 102 6.60 7.07 11.42
CA GLU A 102 5.26 6.49 11.45
C GLU A 102 5.37 5.01 11.84
N LEU A 103 4.36 4.48 12.52
CA LEU A 103 4.20 3.05 12.78
C LEU A 103 3.00 2.52 12.03
N ARG A 104 3.20 1.45 11.27
CA ARG A 104 2.14 0.66 10.64
C ARG A 104 2.20 -0.78 11.17
N VAL A 105 1.14 -1.20 11.87
CA VAL A 105 0.97 -2.59 12.32
C VAL A 105 0.00 -3.28 11.37
N GLU A 106 0.52 -4.13 10.49
CA GLU A 106 -0.16 -4.59 9.28
C GLU A 106 -0.37 -6.11 9.28
N VAL A 107 -1.26 -6.57 8.39
CA VAL A 107 -1.55 -7.98 8.10
C VAL A 107 -1.69 -8.16 6.59
N ALA A 108 -1.73 -9.42 6.13
CA ALA A 108 -2.10 -9.70 4.74
C ALA A 108 -3.59 -9.41 4.50
N ASP A 109 -3.95 -9.01 3.27
CA ASP A 109 -5.34 -8.70 2.87
C ASP A 109 -6.15 -9.97 2.58
N THR A 110 -6.24 -10.87 3.57
CA THR A 110 -6.99 -12.13 3.48
C THR A 110 -8.20 -12.13 4.41
N ASN A 111 -9.16 -13.02 4.15
CA ASN A 111 -10.34 -13.14 5.01
C ASN A 111 -9.98 -13.65 6.41
N GLU A 112 -8.98 -14.54 6.50
CA GLU A 112 -8.49 -15.15 7.72
C GLU A 112 -7.82 -14.12 8.64
N SER A 113 -7.25 -13.07 8.04
CA SER A 113 -6.54 -12.01 8.76
C SER A 113 -7.46 -10.92 9.31
N LYS A 114 -8.79 -10.98 9.10
CA LYS A 114 -9.72 -9.91 9.54
C LYS A 114 -9.76 -9.70 11.05
N GLU A 115 -9.78 -10.77 11.85
CA GLU A 115 -9.73 -10.65 13.32
C GLU A 115 -8.36 -10.16 13.78
N LEU A 116 -7.29 -10.62 13.13
CA LEU A 116 -5.92 -10.16 13.39
C LEU A 116 -5.78 -8.66 13.07
N MET A 117 -6.42 -8.16 12.00
CA MET A 117 -6.43 -6.75 11.66
C MET A 117 -7.08 -5.90 12.77
N LYS A 118 -8.17 -6.37 13.38
CA LYS A 118 -8.79 -5.67 14.53
C LYS A 118 -7.84 -5.60 15.71
N PHE A 119 -7.10 -6.68 15.98
CA PHE A 119 -6.04 -6.70 16.99
C PHE A 119 -4.94 -5.69 16.65
N CYS A 120 -4.35 -5.75 15.45
CA CYS A 120 -3.27 -4.87 15.01
C CYS A 120 -3.64 -3.38 15.13
N ARG A 121 -4.86 -3.00 14.74
CA ARG A 121 -5.37 -1.62 14.90
C ARG A 121 -5.37 -1.15 16.35
N LYS A 122 -5.84 -1.99 17.28
CA LYS A 122 -5.84 -1.66 18.72
C LYS A 122 -4.43 -1.68 19.30
N PHE A 123 -3.62 -2.65 18.89
CA PHE A 123 -2.25 -2.85 19.37
C PHE A 123 -1.28 -1.75 18.92
N THR A 124 -1.59 -1.07 17.81
CA THR A 124 -0.81 0.07 17.29
C THR A 124 -0.62 1.16 18.35
N VAL A 125 -1.63 1.46 19.17
CA VAL A 125 -1.58 2.55 20.16
C VAL A 125 -0.54 2.28 21.27
N PRO A 126 -0.63 1.17 22.04
CA PRO A 126 0.36 0.88 23.07
C PRO A 126 1.76 0.60 22.48
N LEU A 127 1.86 -0.05 21.31
CA LEU A 127 3.15 -0.29 20.67
C LEU A 127 3.83 1.01 20.25
N ARG A 128 3.08 1.98 19.69
CA ARG A 128 3.63 3.29 19.33
C ARG A 128 4.19 4.02 20.54
N ALA A 129 3.51 3.98 21.68
CA ALA A 129 4.00 4.60 22.91
C ALA A 129 5.34 3.98 23.34
N ALA A 130 5.40 2.64 23.42
CA ALA A 130 6.61 1.95 23.84
C ALA A 130 7.80 2.18 22.87
N LEU A 131 7.55 2.22 21.56
CA LEU A 131 8.60 2.48 20.56
C LEU A 131 9.10 3.93 20.60
N ARG A 132 8.28 4.89 21.02
CA ARG A 132 8.71 6.28 21.27
C ARG A 132 9.60 6.35 22.51
N ASP A 133 9.17 5.72 23.60
CA ASP A 133 9.95 5.67 24.84
C ASP A 133 11.31 4.99 24.64
N ALA A 134 11.37 3.99 23.76
CA ALA A 134 12.60 3.31 23.35
C ALA A 134 13.45 4.07 22.30
N GLY A 135 12.99 5.22 21.79
CA GLY A 135 13.70 6.01 20.78
C GLY A 135 13.66 5.46 19.35
N VAL A 136 12.94 4.36 19.11
CA VAL A 136 12.73 3.78 17.78
C VAL A 136 11.87 4.69 16.92
N LEU A 137 10.85 5.32 17.50
CA LEU A 137 9.99 6.30 16.83
C LEU A 137 10.27 7.72 17.31
N THR A 138 10.03 8.70 16.45
CA THR A 138 9.96 10.10 16.87
C THR A 138 8.73 10.35 17.74
N ASN A 139 8.86 11.29 18.69
CA ASN A 139 7.77 11.71 19.58
C ASN A 139 6.55 12.25 18.82
N TYR A 140 6.79 12.82 17.64
CA TYR A 140 5.77 13.35 16.73
C TYR A 140 5.93 12.69 15.36
N GLU A 141 4.83 12.47 14.65
CA GLU A 141 4.89 11.87 13.31
C GLU A 141 5.67 12.76 12.33
N ARG A 142 6.46 12.13 11.47
CA ARG A 142 7.27 12.82 10.45
C ARG A 142 7.25 12.02 9.15
N ARG A 143 6.64 12.57 8.10
CA ARG A 143 6.51 11.90 6.79
C ARG A 143 7.84 11.78 6.02
N SER A 144 8.90 12.46 6.44
CA SER A 144 10.18 12.52 5.72
C SER A 144 11.22 11.48 6.18
N VAL A 145 10.90 10.66 7.18
CA VAL A 145 11.80 9.65 7.74
C VAL A 145 11.15 8.26 7.63
N PRO A 146 11.89 7.15 7.80
CA PRO A 146 11.39 5.80 7.54
C PRO A 146 10.09 5.46 8.28
N VAL A 147 9.25 4.67 7.61
CA VAL A 147 8.04 4.08 8.21
C VAL A 147 8.45 2.77 8.88
N VAL A 148 8.09 2.60 10.15
CA VAL A 148 8.30 1.34 10.89
C VAL A 148 7.11 0.42 10.64
N HIS A 149 7.41 -0.82 10.25
CA HIS A 149 6.42 -1.85 9.98
C HIS A 149 6.51 -2.97 11.00
N VAL A 150 5.36 -3.38 11.52
CA VAL A 150 5.20 -4.62 12.29
C VAL A 150 4.13 -5.45 11.61
N PHE A 151 4.57 -6.49 10.90
CA PHE A 151 3.73 -7.27 10.00
C PHE A 151 3.38 -8.62 10.61
N PHE A 152 2.13 -8.78 11.02
CA PHE A 152 1.63 -10.03 11.60
C PHE A 152 1.17 -11.00 10.50
N ILE A 153 1.76 -12.19 10.49
CA ILE A 153 1.37 -13.28 9.56
C ILE A 153 0.43 -14.30 10.21
N ALA A 154 0.37 -14.31 11.54
CA ALA A 154 -0.51 -15.14 12.35
C ALA A 154 -0.60 -14.54 13.78
N PRO A 155 -1.58 -14.96 14.61
CA PRO A 155 -1.61 -14.57 16.01
C PRO A 155 -0.29 -14.91 16.72
N GLY A 156 0.36 -13.88 17.28
CA GLY A 156 1.64 -14.03 17.98
C GLY A 156 2.86 -14.24 17.08
N CYS A 157 2.72 -14.14 15.76
CA CYS A 157 3.83 -14.26 14.81
C CYS A 157 3.93 -13.01 13.94
N CYS A 158 5.04 -12.28 14.02
CA CYS A 158 5.24 -11.06 13.24
C CYS A 158 6.68 -10.84 12.79
N TYR A 159 6.83 -10.15 11.67
CA TYR A 159 8.07 -9.54 11.25
C TYR A 159 8.11 -8.08 11.71
N THR A 160 9.33 -7.55 11.87
CA THR A 160 9.58 -6.14 12.17
C THR A 160 10.62 -5.59 11.22
N GLY A 161 10.47 -4.32 10.85
CA GLY A 161 11.42 -3.63 9.98
C GLY A 161 10.87 -2.30 9.49
N TYR A 162 11.27 -1.87 8.29
CA TYR A 162 10.97 -0.53 7.82
C TYR A 162 10.93 -0.38 6.30
N SER A 163 10.42 0.77 5.84
CA SER A 163 10.53 1.23 4.46
C SER A 163 10.90 2.72 4.39
N PHE A 164 11.52 3.15 3.30
CA PHE A 164 11.83 4.55 3.07
C PHE A 164 10.58 5.31 2.63
N ALA A 165 10.27 6.44 3.29
CA ALA A 165 9.05 7.19 3.03
C ALA A 165 8.94 7.78 1.61
N HIS A 166 10.07 7.95 0.91
CA HIS A 166 10.11 8.43 -0.48
C HIS A 166 10.08 7.29 -1.51
N ASN A 167 10.13 6.02 -1.09
CA ASN A 167 10.20 4.86 -1.97
C ASN A 167 9.32 3.71 -1.45
N ASN A 168 8.07 4.01 -1.09
CA ASN A 168 7.09 3.05 -0.61
C ASN A 168 5.67 3.48 -0.99
N SER A 169 4.67 2.69 -0.60
CA SER A 169 3.28 3.16 -0.64
C SER A 169 2.98 4.07 0.57
N PRO A 170 2.32 5.23 0.38
CA PRO A 170 1.92 6.09 1.48
C PRO A 170 0.72 5.52 2.28
N PHE A 171 0.11 4.44 1.80
CA PHE A 171 -1.11 3.87 2.36
C PHE A 171 -0.84 2.70 3.31
N TYR A 172 -1.66 2.57 4.33
CA TYR A 172 -1.72 1.39 5.20
C TYR A 172 -2.04 0.15 4.37
N MET A 173 -1.24 -0.91 4.48
CA MET A 173 -1.27 -2.13 3.67
C MET A 173 -1.13 -1.90 2.15
N GLY A 174 -0.76 -0.68 1.74
CA GLY A 174 -0.78 -0.28 0.33
C GLY A 174 -2.18 -0.13 -0.25
N ILE A 175 -3.21 0.14 0.57
CA ILE A 175 -4.60 0.23 0.15
C ILE A 175 -5.19 1.61 0.56
N PRO A 176 -5.52 2.49 -0.39
CA PRO A 176 -6.22 3.74 -0.11
C PRO A 176 -7.59 3.48 0.55
N ARG A 177 -7.89 4.23 1.61
CA ARG A 177 -9.16 4.08 2.32
C ARG A 177 -10.25 4.91 1.63
N LEU A 178 -10.97 4.29 0.71
CA LEU A 178 -12.03 4.93 -0.07
C LEU A 178 -13.42 4.47 0.37
N LYS A 179 -14.41 5.37 0.26
CA LYS A 179 -15.82 5.07 0.54
C LYS A 179 -16.59 5.19 -0.77
N PHE A 180 -17.33 4.15 -1.14
CA PHE A 180 -18.21 4.19 -2.30
C PHE A 180 -19.29 5.28 -2.13
N PRO A 181 -19.32 6.28 -3.03
CA PRO A 181 -20.38 7.30 -3.01
C PRO A 181 -21.69 6.70 -3.53
N SER A 182 -22.80 6.97 -2.84
CA SER A 182 -24.11 6.36 -3.13
C SER A 182 -24.74 6.84 -4.44
N ASP A 183 -24.31 7.99 -4.92
CA ASP A 183 -24.74 8.67 -6.14
C ASP A 183 -23.90 8.28 -7.38
N ALA A 184 -22.80 7.54 -7.21
CA ALA A 184 -22.05 7.02 -8.35
C ALA A 184 -22.79 5.86 -9.02
N PRO A 185 -22.84 5.82 -10.37
CA PRO A 185 -23.61 4.82 -11.10
C PRO A 185 -22.99 3.42 -11.11
N SER A 186 -21.72 3.29 -10.69
CA SER A 186 -21.02 2.00 -10.65
C SER A 186 -19.91 1.98 -9.62
N ARG A 187 -19.70 0.82 -8.98
CA ARG A 187 -18.57 0.57 -8.07
C ARG A 187 -17.20 0.68 -8.75
N SER A 188 -17.13 0.62 -10.08
CA SER A 188 -15.88 0.82 -10.83
C SER A 188 -15.29 2.22 -10.62
N THR A 189 -16.08 3.18 -10.11
CA THR A 189 -15.62 4.52 -9.74
C THR A 189 -14.43 4.50 -8.78
N LEU A 190 -14.41 3.54 -7.85
CA LEU A 190 -13.34 3.42 -6.87
C LEU A 190 -12.01 3.00 -7.50
N LYS A 191 -12.01 2.35 -8.67
CA LYS A 191 -10.78 2.00 -9.38
C LYS A 191 -10.07 3.25 -9.88
N LEU A 192 -10.82 4.20 -10.46
CA LEU A 192 -10.22 5.45 -10.92
C LEU A 192 -9.85 6.33 -9.72
N GLU A 193 -10.68 6.43 -8.69
CA GLU A 193 -10.33 7.17 -7.46
C GLU A 193 -9.05 6.63 -6.82
N GLU A 194 -8.92 5.30 -6.69
CA GLU A 194 -7.69 4.64 -6.22
C GLU A 194 -6.49 4.96 -7.11
N ALA A 195 -6.65 4.88 -8.42
CA ALA A 195 -5.59 5.20 -9.38
C ALA A 195 -5.10 6.66 -9.24
N LEU A 196 -6.02 7.62 -9.06
CA LEU A 196 -5.65 9.02 -8.83
C LEU A 196 -4.82 9.17 -7.56
N HIS A 197 -5.18 8.48 -6.47
CA HIS A 197 -4.42 8.47 -5.22
C HIS A 197 -3.06 7.79 -5.32
N VAL A 198 -2.94 6.73 -6.13
CA VAL A 198 -1.70 5.96 -6.27
C VAL A 198 -0.71 6.64 -7.22
N PHE A 199 -1.20 7.24 -8.32
CA PHE A 199 -0.33 7.72 -9.40
C PHE A 199 -0.07 9.23 -9.40
N ILE A 200 -0.90 10.02 -8.73
CA ILE A 200 -0.74 11.49 -8.67
C ILE A 200 -0.48 11.89 -7.22
N PRO A 201 0.70 12.45 -6.88
CA PRO A 201 0.98 13.01 -5.56
C PRO A 201 -0.10 14.02 -5.15
N GLU A 202 -0.57 13.94 -3.91
CA GLU A 202 -1.74 14.72 -3.42
C GLU A 202 -1.56 16.24 -3.58
N ASP A 203 -0.33 16.73 -3.42
CA ASP A 203 0.05 18.13 -3.59
C ASP A 203 0.05 18.61 -5.05
N GLU A 204 0.00 17.69 -6.01
CA GLU A 204 -0.08 18.00 -7.45
C GLU A 204 -1.51 17.88 -8.01
N TRP A 205 -2.50 17.52 -7.20
CA TRP A 205 -3.86 17.24 -7.67
C TRP A 205 -4.54 18.45 -8.32
N ASP A 206 -4.38 19.65 -7.76
CA ASP A 206 -5.04 20.84 -8.29
C ASP A 206 -4.43 21.33 -9.60
N GLU A 207 -3.19 20.96 -9.89
CA GLU A 207 -2.51 21.26 -11.16
C GLU A 207 -2.76 20.18 -12.21
N ARG A 208 -2.61 18.89 -11.83
CA ARG A 208 -2.67 17.75 -12.78
C ARG A 208 -4.07 17.19 -12.98
N LEU A 209 -4.96 17.39 -12.02
CA LEU A 209 -6.39 17.01 -12.06
C LEU A 209 -7.24 18.28 -11.91
N ALA A 210 -6.87 19.30 -12.70
CA ALA A 210 -7.37 20.66 -12.55
C ALA A 210 -8.84 20.82 -12.97
N ASN A 211 -9.50 21.76 -12.33
CA ASN A 211 -10.84 22.21 -12.70
C ASN A 211 -10.85 22.75 -14.14
N GLY A 212 -11.88 22.39 -14.91
CA GLY A 212 -12.08 22.85 -16.28
C GLY A 212 -11.27 22.10 -17.33
N MET A 213 -10.43 21.14 -16.93
CA MET A 213 -9.78 20.23 -17.89
C MET A 213 -10.83 19.45 -18.68
N TYR A 214 -10.48 19.12 -19.92
CA TYR A 214 -11.26 18.20 -20.74
C TYR A 214 -10.72 16.77 -20.56
N ALA A 215 -11.64 15.81 -20.47
CA ALA A 215 -11.32 14.39 -20.37
C ALA A 215 -12.18 13.56 -21.33
N VAL A 216 -11.68 12.38 -21.68
CA VAL A 216 -12.38 11.39 -22.50
C VAL A 216 -12.44 10.08 -21.71
N ASP A 217 -13.64 9.51 -21.55
CA ASP A 217 -13.88 8.20 -20.93
C ASP A 217 -14.35 7.22 -22.01
N LEU A 218 -13.55 6.18 -22.28
CA LEU A 218 -13.83 5.20 -23.35
C LEU A 218 -14.47 3.94 -22.78
N GLY A 219 -15.62 3.52 -23.32
CA GLY A 219 -16.43 2.47 -22.71
C GLY A 219 -17.07 2.96 -21.40
N ALA A 220 -17.57 4.19 -21.43
CA ALA A 220 -17.95 4.94 -20.24
C ALA A 220 -19.20 4.39 -19.54
N CYS A 221 -20.09 3.66 -20.22
CA CYS A 221 -21.38 3.24 -19.66
C CYS A 221 -21.20 2.34 -18.42
N PRO A 222 -21.91 2.58 -17.30
CA PRO A 222 -22.91 3.64 -17.06
C PRO A 222 -22.35 4.94 -16.44
N GLY A 223 -21.03 5.06 -16.30
CA GLY A 223 -20.34 6.31 -15.92
C GLY A 223 -19.53 6.25 -14.64
N GLY A 224 -19.05 5.07 -14.22
CA GLY A 224 -18.27 4.95 -12.98
C GLY A 224 -17.00 5.81 -12.98
N TRP A 225 -16.26 5.83 -14.09
CA TRP A 225 -15.04 6.62 -14.24
C TRP A 225 -15.35 8.09 -14.53
N THR A 226 -16.27 8.34 -15.47
CA THR A 226 -16.85 9.67 -15.71
C THR A 226 -17.23 10.38 -14.40
N TYR A 227 -17.83 9.69 -13.43
CA TYR A 227 -18.16 10.25 -12.12
C TYR A 227 -16.95 10.88 -11.40
N GLN A 228 -15.78 10.24 -11.39
CA GLN A 228 -14.58 10.81 -10.74
C GLN A 228 -14.04 12.02 -11.50
N LEU A 229 -14.10 11.99 -12.83
CA LEU A 229 -13.68 13.12 -13.67
C LEU A 229 -14.59 14.34 -13.43
N VAL A 230 -15.91 14.12 -13.39
CA VAL A 230 -16.91 15.14 -13.02
C VAL A 230 -16.67 15.68 -11.61
N LYS A 231 -16.36 14.81 -10.63
CA LYS A 231 -16.03 15.21 -9.25
C LYS A 231 -14.78 16.11 -9.16
N ARG A 232 -13.88 16.04 -10.15
CA ARG A 232 -12.73 16.96 -10.31
C ARG A 232 -13.05 18.23 -11.10
N ASN A 233 -14.33 18.46 -11.40
CA ASN A 233 -14.83 19.57 -12.22
C ASN A 233 -14.30 19.59 -13.65
N MET A 234 -14.09 18.41 -14.25
CA MET A 234 -13.71 18.28 -15.65
C MET A 234 -14.93 18.29 -16.57
N TRP A 235 -14.74 18.71 -17.82
CA TRP A 235 -15.68 18.50 -18.91
C TRP A 235 -15.39 17.16 -19.58
N VAL A 236 -16.36 16.25 -19.61
CA VAL A 236 -16.11 14.85 -19.99
C VAL A 236 -16.84 14.47 -21.27
N TYR A 237 -16.09 13.95 -22.24
CA TYR A 237 -16.65 13.22 -23.37
C TYR A 237 -16.72 11.73 -23.01
N SER A 238 -17.93 11.25 -22.74
CA SER A 238 -18.17 9.85 -22.41
C SER A 238 -18.53 9.09 -23.69
N VAL A 239 -17.63 8.21 -24.14
CA VAL A 239 -17.76 7.48 -25.41
C VAL A 239 -18.27 6.07 -25.14
N ASP A 240 -19.52 5.82 -25.50
CA ASP A 240 -20.15 4.49 -25.40
C ASP A 240 -21.42 4.42 -26.25
N ASN A 241 -21.78 3.21 -26.71
CA ASN A 241 -23.09 2.96 -27.31
C ASN A 241 -24.20 2.90 -26.25
N GLY A 242 -23.85 2.52 -25.02
CA GLY A 242 -24.76 2.42 -23.89
C GLY A 242 -25.07 3.78 -23.26
N PRO A 243 -26.23 3.92 -22.58
CA PRO A 243 -26.62 5.19 -21.99
C PRO A 243 -25.78 5.52 -20.75
N MET A 244 -25.43 6.80 -20.61
CA MET A 244 -24.87 7.34 -19.37
C MET A 244 -25.97 7.49 -18.30
N ALA A 245 -25.60 7.36 -17.03
CA ALA A 245 -26.53 7.61 -15.95
C ALA A 245 -27.05 9.05 -15.98
N GLN A 246 -28.36 9.23 -15.84
CA GLN A 246 -29.00 10.55 -15.90
C GLN A 246 -28.42 11.53 -14.87
N SER A 247 -28.07 11.04 -13.67
CA SER A 247 -27.43 11.84 -12.63
C SER A 247 -26.12 12.50 -13.07
N LEU A 248 -25.38 11.90 -14.01
CA LEU A 248 -24.19 12.50 -14.60
C LEU A 248 -24.53 13.51 -15.70
N MET A 249 -25.53 13.20 -16.52
CA MET A 249 -25.98 14.12 -17.58
C MET A 249 -26.55 15.42 -16.98
N ASP A 250 -27.28 15.32 -15.87
CA ASP A 250 -27.89 16.45 -15.16
C ASP A 250 -26.87 17.43 -14.58
N THR A 251 -25.60 17.04 -14.45
CA THR A 251 -24.52 17.95 -14.03
C THR A 251 -24.21 19.02 -15.08
N GLY A 252 -24.59 18.78 -16.35
CA GLY A 252 -24.20 19.60 -17.48
C GLY A 252 -22.74 19.44 -17.92
N GLN A 253 -21.92 18.64 -17.20
CA GLN A 253 -20.49 18.49 -17.46
C GLN A 253 -20.15 17.33 -18.42
N VAL A 254 -21.14 16.52 -18.79
CA VAL A 254 -20.95 15.31 -19.60
C VAL A 254 -21.58 15.46 -20.98
N THR A 255 -20.79 15.19 -22.02
CA THR A 255 -21.26 15.00 -23.39
C THR A 255 -21.15 13.51 -23.73
N LEU A 256 -22.28 12.85 -23.97
CA LEU A 256 -22.29 11.48 -24.49
C LEU A 256 -21.95 11.50 -25.98
N VAL A 257 -20.98 10.67 -26.37
CA VAL A 257 -20.60 10.42 -27.76
C VAL A 257 -20.91 8.96 -28.05
N ALA A 258 -21.90 8.73 -28.92
CA ALA A 258 -22.34 7.42 -29.36
C ALA A 258 -21.80 7.09 -30.76
#